data_AF-A0A3G8GK07-F1
#
_entry.id   AF-A0A3G8GK07-F1
#
_cell.length_a   1.000
_cell.length_b   1.000
_cell.length_c   1.000
_cell.angle_alpha   90.00
_cell.angle_beta   90.00
_cell.angle_gamma   90.00
#
_symmetry.space_group_name_H-M   'P 1'
#
loop_
_entity.id
_entity.type
_entity.pdbx_description
1 polymer ?
#
loop_
_entity_poly.entity_id
_entity_poly.type
_entity_poly.pdbx_seq_one_letter_code
_entity_poly.pdbx_strand_id
1 'polypeptide(L)'
;MQTRFFQNRFLVGLFLIATCSIVKGQVQVSCDDAVQAKAYAAGFDGMIRNEGGNGKARENEWKNKYEEAKERIIAAGFWTEQEANTFILTVAKDTPEGRELETKRTKASEEFRTLAAALDVLPVAAGGNKQAEYRGVCIFGKKAFEQLKIINEASVAAWQLVYRQVEAFGKKKGVSGF
;
A
#
# COMPACT_ATOMS: atom_id res chain seq x y z
N MET A 1 69.12 -1.13 28.27
CA MET A 1 70.19 -0.86 27.27
C MET A 1 69.82 -1.59 25.99
N GLN A 2 69.66 -0.83 24.90
CA GLN A 2 69.75 -1.21 23.47
C GLN A 2 69.04 -2.49 22.99
N THR A 3 67.86 -2.37 22.35
CA THR A 3 67.61 -2.13 20.91
C THR A 3 68.01 -3.24 19.93
N ARG A 4 66.95 -3.88 19.41
CA ARG A 4 66.62 -4.07 17.97
C ARG A 4 67.56 -5.00 17.16
N PHE A 5 67.17 -5.73 16.11
CA PHE A 5 66.16 -5.53 15.06
C PHE A 5 66.11 -6.81 14.19
N PHE A 6 65.04 -6.97 13.40
CA PHE A 6 64.92 -7.76 12.15
C PHE A 6 64.71 -9.29 12.29
N GLN A 7 63.76 -9.96 11.62
CA GLN A 7 62.90 -9.60 10.48
C GLN A 7 61.83 -10.69 10.25
N ASN A 8 60.65 -10.27 9.79
CA ASN A 8 59.70 -11.02 8.95
C ASN A 8 59.14 -12.37 9.45
N ARG A 9 57.83 -12.37 9.73
CA ARG A 9 56.83 -12.85 8.76
C ARG A 9 55.39 -12.66 9.29
N PHE A 10 54.62 -11.91 8.50
CA PHE A 10 53.22 -12.16 8.19
C PHE A 10 52.35 -12.80 9.29
N LEU A 11 51.46 -12.00 9.88
CA LEU A 11 50.09 -12.44 10.16
C LEU A 11 49.21 -11.20 10.23
N VAL A 12 48.72 -10.83 9.05
CA VAL A 12 47.60 -9.90 8.84
C VAL A 12 46.37 -10.56 9.46
N GLY A 13 46.06 -10.20 10.71
CA GLY A 13 44.87 -10.62 11.42
C GLY A 13 43.82 -9.52 11.42
N LEU A 14 43.44 -9.02 10.24
CA LEU A 14 42.30 -8.12 10.06
C LEU A 14 41.20 -8.91 9.36
N PHE A 15 40.58 -9.86 10.07
CA PHE A 15 39.40 -10.54 9.55
C PHE A 15 38.21 -9.60 9.64
N LEU A 16 37.91 -9.05 8.48
CA LEU A 16 36.69 -8.37 8.09
C LEU A 16 35.48 -8.89 8.86
N ILE A 17 34.88 -7.98 9.63
CA ILE A 17 33.50 -8.03 10.04
C ILE A 17 32.69 -8.18 8.75
N ALA A 18 32.23 -9.39 8.45
CA ALA A 18 31.20 -9.63 7.46
C ALA A 18 29.91 -9.03 8.02
N THR A 19 29.76 -7.72 7.86
CA THR A 19 28.45 -7.10 7.81
C THR A 19 27.72 -7.75 6.64
N CYS A 20 26.91 -8.77 6.93
CA CYS A 20 25.79 -9.11 6.09
C CYS A 20 24.91 -7.86 6.05
N SER A 21 25.24 -6.96 5.12
CA SER A 21 24.32 -5.98 4.60
C SER A 21 23.11 -6.77 4.12
N ILE A 22 22.08 -6.83 4.97
CA ILE A 22 20.74 -7.20 4.56
C ILE A 22 20.33 -6.07 3.62
N VAL A 23 20.74 -6.20 2.36
CA VAL A 23 20.01 -5.61 1.26
C VAL A 23 18.60 -6.14 1.45
N LYS A 24 17.67 -5.25 1.83
CA LYS A 24 16.23 -5.50 1.78
C LYS A 24 15.83 -5.64 0.30
N GLY A 25 16.38 -6.64 -0.38
CA GLY A 25 15.83 -7.17 -1.60
C GLY A 25 14.53 -7.83 -1.16
N GLN A 26 13.40 -7.38 -1.69
CA GLN A 26 12.18 -8.15 -1.62
C GLN A 26 12.54 -9.57 -2.06
N VAL A 27 12.40 -10.56 -1.16
CA VAL A 27 12.60 -11.96 -1.51
C VAL A 27 11.63 -12.25 -2.66
N GLN A 28 12.15 -12.34 -3.88
CA GLN A 28 11.34 -12.51 -5.07
C GLN A 28 10.82 -13.94 -5.05
N VAL A 29 9.59 -14.10 -4.54
CA VAL A 29 8.91 -15.41 -4.48
C VAL A 29 8.84 -15.99 -5.89
N SER A 30 9.55 -17.10 -6.12
CA SER A 30 9.46 -17.90 -7.32
C SER A 30 8.23 -18.79 -7.25
N CYS A 31 7.28 -18.60 -8.17
CA CYS A 31 6.07 -19.43 -8.21
C CYS A 31 6.30 -20.77 -8.94
N ASP A 32 7.46 -20.96 -9.57
CA ASP A 32 7.85 -22.24 -10.18
C ASP A 32 8.52 -23.17 -9.16
N ASP A 33 9.04 -22.62 -8.06
CA ASP A 33 9.51 -23.40 -6.92
C ASP A 33 8.31 -23.84 -6.06
N ALA A 34 8.16 -25.15 -5.90
CA ALA A 34 7.00 -25.72 -5.20
C ALA A 34 6.94 -25.33 -3.71
N VAL A 35 8.09 -25.17 -3.05
CA VAL A 35 8.17 -24.82 -1.63
C VAL A 35 7.73 -23.37 -1.44
N GLN A 36 8.26 -22.45 -2.26
CA GLN A 36 7.91 -21.04 -2.21
C GLN A 36 6.46 -20.78 -2.63
N ALA A 37 5.96 -21.45 -3.68
CA ALA A 37 4.57 -21.32 -4.11
C ALA A 37 3.59 -21.78 -3.01
N LYS A 38 3.89 -22.92 -2.37
CA LYS A 38 3.08 -23.42 -1.25
C LYS A 38 3.11 -22.48 -0.05
N ALA A 39 4.29 -21.97 0.31
CA ALA A 39 4.44 -21.03 1.42
C ALA A 39 3.67 -19.72 1.16
N TYR A 40 3.73 -19.20 -0.06
CA TYR A 40 2.96 -18.02 -0.46
C TYR A 40 1.46 -18.27 -0.38
N ALA A 41 0.99 -19.37 -0.95
CA ALA A 41 -0.43 -19.73 -0.97
C ALA A 41 -0.99 -19.89 0.46
N ALA A 42 -0.23 -20.50 1.36
CA ALA A 42 -0.62 -20.65 2.76
C ALA A 42 -0.77 -19.30 3.51
N GLY A 43 -0.01 -18.27 3.12
CA GLY A 43 -0.07 -16.94 3.74
C GLY A 43 -1.03 -15.96 3.05
N PHE A 44 -1.54 -16.29 1.85
CA PHE A 44 -2.20 -15.33 0.97
C PHE A 44 -3.41 -14.65 1.60
N ASP A 45 -4.33 -15.40 2.20
CA ASP A 45 -5.52 -14.83 2.85
C ASP A 45 -5.16 -13.90 4.00
N GLY A 46 -4.12 -14.22 4.76
CA GLY A 46 -3.58 -13.37 5.82
C GLY A 46 -3.05 -12.05 5.26
N MET A 47 -2.32 -12.11 4.16
CA MET A 47 -1.80 -10.92 3.48
C MET A 47 -2.93 -10.01 2.99
N ILE A 48 -3.93 -10.56 2.28
CA ILE A 48 -5.08 -9.79 1.77
C ILE A 48 -5.87 -9.15 2.91
N ARG A 49 -6.18 -9.90 3.97
CA ARG A 49 -6.90 -9.35 5.14
C ARG A 49 -6.13 -8.24 5.83
N ASN A 50 -4.83 -8.44 6.05
CA ASN A 50 -3.98 -7.45 6.69
C ASN A 50 -3.86 -6.17 5.85
N GLU A 51 -3.61 -6.30 4.54
CA GLU A 51 -3.50 -5.14 3.65
C GLU A 51 -4.85 -4.41 3.51
N GLY A 52 -5.96 -5.13 3.35
CA GLY A 52 -7.29 -4.54 3.33
C GLY A 52 -7.64 -3.82 4.64
N GLY A 53 -7.32 -4.41 5.79
CA GLY A 53 -7.51 -3.79 7.10
C GLY A 53 -6.67 -2.53 7.28
N ASN A 54 -5.38 -2.59 6.96
CA ASN A 54 -4.47 -1.44 7.05
C ASN A 54 -4.83 -0.33 6.05
N GLY A 55 -5.27 -0.69 4.85
CA GLY A 55 -5.82 0.24 3.86
C GLY A 55 -7.01 1.02 4.43
N LYS A 56 -8.02 0.29 4.92
CA LYS A 56 -9.23 0.88 5.51
C LYS A 56 -8.94 1.74 6.74
N ALA A 57 -8.03 1.31 7.61
CA ALA A 57 -7.64 2.08 8.79
C ALA A 57 -7.01 3.44 8.40
N ARG A 58 -6.07 3.43 7.43
CA ARG A 58 -5.45 4.65 6.90
C ARG A 58 -6.48 5.56 6.21
N GLU A 59 -7.39 4.98 5.44
CA GLU A 59 -8.48 5.73 4.80
C GLU A 59 -9.34 6.45 5.84
N ASN A 60 -9.78 5.73 6.87
CA ASN A 60 -10.60 6.27 7.95
C ASN A 60 -9.91 7.40 8.72
N GLU A 61 -8.59 7.34 8.90
CA GLU A 61 -7.83 8.41 9.54
C GLU A 61 -8.03 9.75 8.81
N TRP A 62 -7.90 9.75 7.48
CA TRP A 62 -8.05 10.97 6.68
C TRP A 62 -9.51 11.39 6.52
N LYS A 63 -10.43 10.42 6.45
CA LYS A 63 -11.85 10.72 6.48
C LYS A 63 -12.26 11.43 7.77
N ASN A 64 -11.79 10.96 8.94
CA ASN A 64 -12.08 11.60 10.23
C ASN A 64 -11.54 13.03 10.28
N LYS A 65 -10.30 13.25 9.80
CA LYS A 65 -9.73 14.60 9.69
C LYS A 65 -10.58 15.52 8.80
N TYR A 66 -11.12 15.00 7.70
CA TYR A 66 -12.07 15.74 6.86
C TYR A 66 -13.37 16.04 7.62
N GLU A 67 -13.96 15.08 8.33
CA GLU A 67 -15.21 15.31 9.07
C GLU A 67 -15.04 16.39 10.16
N GLU A 68 -13.93 16.37 10.91
CA GLU A 68 -13.62 17.41 11.90
C GLU A 68 -13.48 18.80 11.24
N ALA A 69 -12.82 18.87 10.07
CA ALA A 69 -12.70 20.10 9.31
C ALA A 69 -14.07 20.57 8.78
N LYS A 70 -14.86 19.64 8.25
CA LYS A 70 -16.22 19.89 7.75
C LYS A 70 -17.09 20.52 8.83
N GLU A 71 -17.10 19.94 10.02
CA GLU A 71 -17.88 20.45 11.16
C GLU A 71 -17.51 21.88 11.51
N ARG A 72 -16.22 22.24 11.52
CA ARG A 72 -15.77 23.61 11.79
C ARG A 72 -16.25 24.59 10.73
N ILE A 73 -16.22 24.21 9.46
CA ILE A 73 -16.68 25.06 8.35
C ILE A 73 -18.19 25.27 8.38
N ILE A 74 -18.95 24.23 8.70
CA ILE A 74 -20.41 24.31 8.87
C ILE A 74 -20.77 25.16 10.09
N ALA A 75 -20.08 24.97 11.22
CA ALA A 75 -20.30 25.76 12.44
C ALA A 75 -20.00 27.25 12.23
N ALA A 76 -19.04 27.57 11.36
CA ALA A 76 -18.74 28.95 10.94
C ALA A 76 -19.73 29.51 9.90
N GLY A 77 -20.72 28.73 9.46
CA GLY A 77 -21.77 29.16 8.53
C GLY A 77 -21.33 29.27 7.07
N PHE A 78 -20.18 28.70 6.70
CA PHE A 78 -19.68 28.78 5.31
C PHE A 78 -20.19 27.67 4.40
N TRP A 79 -20.55 26.52 4.96
CA TRP A 79 -21.17 25.41 4.23
C TRP A 79 -22.41 24.89 4.96
N THR A 80 -23.30 24.31 4.17
CA THR A 80 -24.30 23.33 4.56
C THR A 80 -23.76 21.90 4.42
N GLU A 81 -24.43 20.91 5.00
CA GLU A 81 -24.08 19.49 4.79
C GLU A 81 -24.15 19.09 3.30
N GLN A 82 -25.05 19.68 2.53
CA GLN A 82 -25.16 19.40 1.09
C GLN A 82 -23.94 19.93 0.31
N GLU A 83 -23.48 21.14 0.64
CA GLU A 83 -22.29 21.72 0.04
C GLU A 83 -21.02 20.93 0.39
N ALA A 84 -20.91 20.45 1.63
CA ALA A 84 -19.81 19.59 2.05
C ALA A 84 -19.76 18.27 1.26
N ASN A 85 -20.90 17.60 1.07
CA ASN A 85 -20.97 16.38 0.26
C ASN A 85 -20.62 16.64 -1.21
N THR A 86 -21.07 17.79 -1.75
CA THR A 86 -20.75 18.21 -3.11
C THR A 86 -19.25 18.48 -3.27
N PHE A 87 -18.62 19.08 -2.25
CA PHE A 87 -17.20 19.38 -2.24
C PHE A 87 -16.32 18.15 -2.47
N ILE A 88 -16.63 17.02 -1.81
CA ILE A 88 -15.88 15.76 -2.02
C ILE A 88 -15.94 15.34 -3.49
N LEU A 89 -17.12 15.40 -4.10
CA LEU A 89 -17.31 15.05 -5.51
C LEU A 89 -16.57 16.00 -6.44
N THR A 90 -16.58 17.30 -6.15
CA THR A 90 -15.83 18.31 -6.89
C THR A 90 -14.33 18.06 -6.80
N VAL A 91 -13.79 17.75 -5.62
CA VAL A 91 -12.37 17.41 -5.50
C VAL A 91 -12.02 16.19 -6.35
N ALA A 92 -12.83 15.14 -6.31
CA ALA A 92 -12.60 13.91 -7.07
C ALA A 92 -12.70 14.12 -8.60
N LYS A 93 -13.68 14.90 -9.08
CA LYS A 93 -13.99 15.01 -10.52
C LYS A 93 -13.38 16.22 -11.20
N ASP A 94 -13.27 17.34 -10.50
CA ASP A 94 -12.98 18.63 -11.11
C ASP A 94 -11.50 19.01 -10.98
N THR A 95 -10.77 18.39 -10.05
CA THR A 95 -9.32 18.57 -9.95
C THR A 95 -8.55 17.56 -10.82
N PRO A 96 -7.44 17.95 -11.47
CA PRO A 96 -6.59 17.02 -12.21
C PRO A 96 -6.08 15.86 -11.35
N GLU A 97 -5.63 16.15 -10.12
CA GLU A 97 -5.10 15.14 -9.19
C GLU A 97 -6.20 14.16 -8.74
N GLY A 98 -7.41 14.65 -8.46
CA GLY A 98 -8.55 13.79 -8.11
C GLY A 98 -8.92 12.82 -9.23
N ARG A 99 -8.95 13.29 -10.48
CA ARG A 99 -9.21 12.44 -11.66
C ARG A 99 -8.14 11.38 -11.87
N GLU A 100 -6.87 11.75 -11.66
CA GLU A 100 -5.75 10.81 -11.78
C GLU A 100 -5.86 9.69 -10.73
N LEU A 101 -6.11 10.06 -9.47
CA LEU A 101 -6.29 9.11 -8.37
C LEU A 101 -7.49 8.18 -8.61
N GLU A 102 -8.62 8.72 -9.07
CA GLU A 102 -9.80 7.92 -9.39
C GLU A 102 -9.58 6.98 -10.58
N THR A 103 -8.86 7.43 -11.60
CA THR A 103 -8.48 6.59 -12.75
C THR A 103 -7.57 5.43 -12.30
N LYS A 104 -6.55 5.73 -11.49
CA LYS A 104 -5.62 4.74 -10.94
C LYS A 104 -6.37 3.70 -10.10
N ARG A 105 -7.25 4.16 -9.20
CA ARG A 105 -8.07 3.31 -8.33
C ARG A 105 -9.03 2.43 -9.12
N THR A 106 -9.70 2.98 -10.13
CA THR A 106 -10.66 2.26 -10.97
C THR A 106 -9.98 1.16 -11.77
N LYS A 107 -8.89 1.49 -12.47
CA LYS A 107 -8.12 0.51 -13.24
C LYS A 107 -7.62 -0.64 -12.35
N ALA A 108 -7.03 -0.30 -11.20
CA ALA A 108 -6.55 -1.32 -10.26
C ALA A 108 -7.71 -2.17 -9.70
N SER A 109 -8.88 -1.58 -9.46
CA SER A 109 -10.08 -2.31 -9.02
C SER A 109 -10.60 -3.29 -10.05
N GLU A 110 -10.58 -2.93 -11.34
CA GLU A 110 -10.98 -3.82 -12.44
C GLU A 110 -9.99 -4.99 -12.59
N GLU A 111 -8.69 -4.70 -12.55
CA GLU A 111 -7.64 -5.72 -12.59
C GLU A 111 -7.74 -6.65 -11.36
N PHE A 112 -7.94 -6.09 -10.15
CA PHE A 112 -8.13 -6.86 -8.93
C PHE A 112 -9.33 -7.80 -9.02
N ARG A 113 -10.50 -7.32 -9.46
CA ARG A 113 -11.71 -8.15 -9.62
C ARG A 113 -11.48 -9.31 -10.58
N THR A 114 -10.80 -9.06 -11.69
CA THR A 114 -10.45 -10.09 -12.67
C THR A 114 -9.56 -11.16 -12.04
N LEU A 115 -8.55 -10.74 -11.27
CA LEU A 115 -7.63 -11.66 -10.59
C LEU A 115 -8.31 -12.42 -9.45
N ALA A 116 -9.19 -11.78 -8.69
CA ALA A 116 -9.99 -12.42 -7.65
C ALA A 116 -10.90 -13.51 -8.24
N ALA A 117 -11.60 -13.21 -9.34
CA ALA A 117 -12.40 -14.22 -10.04
C ALA A 117 -11.56 -15.40 -10.55
N ALA A 118 -10.34 -15.13 -11.05
CA ALA A 118 -9.41 -16.18 -11.46
C ALA A 118 -8.95 -17.06 -10.28
N LEU A 119 -8.73 -16.45 -9.11
CA LEU A 119 -8.39 -17.17 -7.87
C LEU A 119 -9.56 -18.04 -7.37
N ASP A 120 -10.80 -17.54 -7.47
CA ASP A 120 -11.99 -18.27 -7.02
C ASP A 120 -12.25 -19.55 -7.82
N VAL A 121 -12.00 -19.53 -9.13
CA VAL A 121 -12.19 -20.71 -10.01
C VAL A 121 -11.00 -21.67 -10.01
N LEU A 122 -9.88 -21.28 -9.40
CA LEU A 122 -8.61 -22.01 -9.47
C LEU A 122 -8.68 -23.44 -8.91
N PRO A 123 -9.35 -23.73 -7.78
CA PRO A 123 -9.44 -25.10 -7.26
C PRO A 123 -10.12 -26.06 -8.26
N VAL A 124 -11.13 -25.56 -8.98
CA VAL A 124 -11.84 -26.33 -10.02
C VAL A 124 -10.95 -26.51 -11.24
N ALA A 125 -10.32 -25.44 -11.72
CA ALA A 125 -9.43 -25.46 -12.88
C ALA A 125 -8.19 -26.35 -12.66
N ALA A 126 -7.71 -26.47 -11.41
CA ALA A 126 -6.58 -27.31 -11.05
C ALA A 126 -6.92 -28.82 -11.01
N GLY A 127 -8.20 -29.21 -11.06
CA GLY A 127 -8.62 -30.61 -11.15
C GLY A 127 -8.09 -31.49 -10.00
N GLY A 128 -7.98 -30.93 -8.79
CA GLY A 128 -7.41 -31.62 -7.62
C GLY A 128 -5.88 -31.63 -7.54
N ASN A 129 -5.17 -31.08 -8.54
CA ASN A 129 -3.71 -30.92 -8.47
C ASN A 129 -3.33 -29.75 -7.54
N LYS A 130 -3.00 -30.07 -6.29
CA LYS A 130 -2.61 -29.08 -5.28
C LYS A 130 -1.37 -28.28 -5.62
N GLN A 131 -0.40 -28.84 -6.34
CA GLN A 131 0.77 -28.08 -6.77
C GLN A 131 0.40 -27.02 -7.81
N ALA A 132 -0.49 -27.36 -8.75
CA ALA A 132 -1.02 -26.40 -9.72
C ALA A 132 -1.87 -25.31 -9.04
N GLU A 133 -2.67 -25.66 -8.03
CA GLU A 133 -3.42 -24.71 -7.21
C GLU A 133 -2.49 -23.74 -6.48
N TYR A 134 -1.46 -24.22 -5.77
CA TYR A 134 -0.51 -23.34 -5.08
C TYR A 134 0.25 -22.42 -6.04
N ARG A 135 0.67 -22.94 -7.20
CA ARG A 135 1.32 -22.13 -8.24
C ARG A 135 0.38 -21.05 -8.78
N GLY A 136 -0.89 -21.40 -9.03
CA GLY A 136 -1.90 -20.44 -9.46
C GLY A 136 -2.17 -19.35 -8.41
N VAL A 137 -2.31 -19.71 -7.13
CA VAL A 137 -2.45 -18.73 -6.04
C VAL A 137 -1.22 -17.84 -5.96
N CYS A 138 -0.02 -18.39 -6.13
CA CYS A 138 1.20 -17.58 -6.17
C CYS A 138 1.20 -16.58 -7.33
N ILE A 139 0.85 -17.01 -8.54
CA ILE A 139 0.89 -16.16 -9.74
C ILE A 139 -0.20 -15.08 -9.70
N PHE A 140 -1.46 -15.49 -9.49
CA PHE A 140 -2.60 -14.57 -9.51
C PHE A 140 -2.68 -13.78 -8.21
N GLY A 141 -2.40 -14.40 -7.07
CA GLY A 141 -2.42 -13.77 -5.76
C GLY A 141 -1.39 -12.64 -5.62
N LYS A 142 -0.16 -12.82 -6.12
CA LYS A 142 0.84 -11.74 -6.12
C LYS A 142 0.34 -10.52 -6.89
N LYS A 143 -0.24 -10.73 -8.07
CA LYS A 143 -0.80 -9.65 -8.88
C LYS A 143 -2.00 -9.01 -8.17
N ALA A 144 -2.91 -9.81 -7.62
CA ALA A 144 -4.08 -9.30 -6.90
C ALA A 144 -3.65 -8.45 -5.69
N PHE A 145 -2.66 -8.92 -4.94
CA PHE A 145 -2.13 -8.20 -3.80
C PHE A 145 -1.54 -6.84 -4.17
N GLU A 146 -0.79 -6.74 -5.28
CA GLU A 146 -0.27 -5.46 -5.76
C GLU A 146 -1.39 -4.52 -6.23
N GLN A 147 -2.43 -5.03 -6.88
CA GLN A 147 -3.60 -4.19 -7.23
C GLN A 147 -4.33 -3.70 -5.99
N LEU A 148 -4.48 -4.52 -4.95
CA LEU A 148 -5.07 -4.11 -3.67
C LEU A 148 -4.27 -2.97 -3.02
N LYS A 149 -2.94 -3.06 -3.03
CA LYS A 149 -2.08 -1.96 -2.54
C LYS A 149 -2.31 -0.68 -3.31
N ILE A 150 -2.38 -0.75 -4.64
CA ILE A 150 -2.66 0.42 -5.49
C ILE A 150 -4.03 1.03 -5.15
N ILE A 151 -5.07 0.21 -4.97
CA ILE A 151 -6.41 0.67 -4.58
C ILE A 151 -6.36 1.39 -3.23
N ASN A 152 -5.71 0.78 -2.24
CA ASN A 152 -5.58 1.35 -0.89
C ASN A 152 -4.81 2.67 -0.91
N GLU A 153 -3.65 2.71 -1.58
CA GLU A 153 -2.82 3.92 -1.69
C GLU A 153 -3.55 5.05 -2.41
N ALA A 154 -4.24 4.75 -3.51
CA ALA A 154 -5.02 5.75 -4.24
C ALA A 154 -6.19 6.29 -3.40
N SER A 155 -6.85 5.42 -2.63
CA SER A 155 -7.96 5.84 -1.75
C SER A 155 -7.48 6.72 -0.61
N VAL A 156 -6.35 6.38 0.03
CA VAL A 156 -5.73 7.22 1.06
C VAL A 156 -5.32 8.58 0.50
N ALA A 157 -4.66 8.60 -0.67
CA ALA A 157 -4.25 9.83 -1.33
C ALA A 157 -5.45 10.71 -1.72
N ALA A 158 -6.58 10.11 -2.13
CA ALA A 158 -7.79 10.84 -2.45
C ALA A 158 -8.35 11.56 -1.21
N TRP A 159 -8.41 10.90 -0.06
CA TRP A 159 -8.85 11.54 1.18
C TRP A 159 -7.86 12.59 1.69
N GLN A 160 -6.56 12.38 1.50
CA GLN A 160 -5.55 13.42 1.77
C GLN A 160 -5.74 14.65 0.89
N LEU A 161 -6.07 14.48 -0.39
CA LEU A 161 -6.38 15.58 -1.29
C LEU A 161 -7.63 16.33 -0.83
N VAL A 162 -8.72 15.62 -0.53
CA VAL A 162 -9.96 16.22 0.01
C VAL A 162 -9.66 17.02 1.28
N TYR A 163 -8.90 16.44 2.22
CA TYR A 163 -8.50 17.11 3.45
C TYR A 163 -7.67 18.39 3.18
N ARG A 164 -6.67 18.33 2.30
CA ARG A 164 -5.87 19.52 1.94
C ARG A 164 -6.71 20.64 1.35
N GLN A 165 -7.68 20.29 0.50
CA GLN A 165 -8.55 21.28 -0.15
C GLN A 165 -9.50 21.93 0.86
N VAL A 166 -10.07 21.15 1.80
CA VAL A 166 -10.93 21.71 2.85
C VAL A 166 -10.14 22.57 3.84
N GLU A 167 -8.90 22.18 4.16
CA GLU A 167 -8.01 22.97 5.01
C GLU A 167 -7.66 24.31 4.35
N ALA A 168 -7.32 24.30 3.06
CA ALA A 168 -7.06 25.52 2.29
C ALA A 168 -8.29 26.44 2.23
N PHE A 169 -9.49 25.86 2.09
CA PHE A 169 -10.74 26.62 2.15
C PHE A 169 -10.95 27.27 3.52
N GLY A 170 -10.81 26.50 4.61
CA GLY A 170 -10.96 26.99 5.99
C GLY A 170 -10.01 28.14 6.30
N LYS A 171 -8.72 28.00 5.98
CA LYS A 171 -7.70 29.05 6.11
C LYS A 171 -8.06 30.32 5.34
N LYS A 172 -8.49 30.17 4.07
CA LYS A 172 -8.88 31.30 3.21
C LYS A 172 -10.10 32.06 3.75
N LYS A 173 -11.01 31.37 4.44
CA LYS A 173 -12.22 31.94 5.03
C LYS A 173 -12.03 32.47 6.45
N GLY A 174 -10.87 32.23 7.06
CA GLY A 174 -10.60 32.63 8.44
C GLY A 174 -11.41 31.83 9.46
N VAL A 175 -11.75 30.57 9.16
CA VAL A 175 -12.42 29.68 10.12
C VAL A 175 -11.44 29.35 11.24
N SER A 176 -11.86 29.53 12.50
CA SER A 176 -11.01 29.23 13.66
C SER A 176 -10.62 27.74 13.70
N GLY A 177 -9.38 27.44 14.06
CA GLY A 177 -8.86 26.08 14.14
C GLY A 177 -8.43 25.47 12.81
N PHE A 178 -8.13 26.29 11.79
CA PHE A 178 -7.51 25.88 10.53
C PHE A 178 -6.15 26.55 10.34
#